data_AF-A0A7Z9BKB1-F1
#
_entry.id   AF-A0A7Z9BKB1-F1
#
_cell.length_a   1.000
_cell.length_b   1.000
_cell.length_c   1.000
_cell.angle_alpha   90.00
_cell.angle_beta   90.00
_cell.angle_gamma   90.00
#
_symmetry.space_group_name_H-M   'P 1'
#
loop_
_entity.id
_entity.type
_entity.pdbx_description
1 polymer ?
#
loop_
_entity_poly.entity_id
_entity_poly.type
_entity_poly.pdbx_seq_one_letter_code
_entity_poly.pdbx_strand_id
1 'polypeptide(L)'
;MPTSDRNPLVHGSNLKQKENNREKYKDVESKKFLKEIRTKYDQWHSANLKLIGPTSILKDEDNEIIVKRVELLCDYKEFLDKQHYAEKFDSRSNLHSTVLEEFLYYLFKDLARDFGSNALIGKSHTFKDIFFVPPKYSEMLKRPYARIEKKDHDFVIGATIHASFEASTPAEQDETPGELLTIVQEEPESYSEVTVTGNAETHLFDIPVVVIECKTYLDKTMLEGSSRAAEDLKARNPNSLYMVLMEWIKLTSDVNLRKYKVDQIYVLRQQKNTDREFRYEATYKKNPINPTVVQHLFNKTRTHLIRDWTGGIEQGIERGWLIDE
;
A
#
# COMPACT_ATOMS: atom_id res chain seq x y z
N MET A 1 6.79 17.12 -0.29
CA MET A 1 5.63 16.21 -0.31
C MET A 1 4.88 16.40 0.99
N PRO A 2 3.54 16.26 1.01
CA PRO A 2 2.76 16.27 2.24
C PRO A 2 3.26 15.22 3.24
N THR A 3 3.10 15.48 4.54
CA THR A 3 3.45 14.53 5.61
C THR A 3 2.55 13.29 5.61
N SER A 4 1.44 13.28 4.87
CA SER A 4 0.56 12.13 4.67
C SER A 4 1.00 11.17 3.55
N ASP A 5 1.95 11.58 2.70
CA ASP A 5 2.50 10.71 1.66
C ASP A 5 3.50 9.72 2.29
N ARG A 6 3.17 8.44 2.35
CA ARG A 6 4.04 7.37 2.89
C ARG A 6 4.86 6.75 1.77
N ASN A 7 6.15 7.10 1.70
CA ASN A 7 7.08 6.62 0.66
C ASN A 7 6.44 6.57 -0.74
N PRO A 8 5.89 7.70 -1.24
CA PRO A 8 5.09 7.71 -2.47
C PRO A 8 5.89 7.34 -3.71
N LEU A 9 7.21 7.60 -3.71
CA LEU A 9 8.14 7.28 -4.79
C LEU A 9 8.92 6.00 -4.49
N VAL A 10 8.22 4.92 -4.15
CA VAL A 10 8.81 3.67 -3.70
C VAL A 10 9.78 3.06 -4.73
N HIS A 11 9.49 3.18 -6.03
CA HIS A 11 10.38 2.69 -7.08
C HIS A 11 11.61 3.58 -7.22
N GLY A 12 11.44 4.90 -7.19
CA GLY A 12 12.55 5.86 -7.15
C GLY A 12 13.50 5.63 -5.98
N SER A 13 12.93 5.38 -4.79
CA SER A 13 13.64 5.01 -3.56
C SER A 13 14.37 3.68 -3.72
N ASN A 14 13.73 2.66 -4.31
CA ASN A 14 14.31 1.36 -4.57
C ASN A 14 15.53 1.44 -5.51
N LEU A 15 15.46 2.27 -6.55
CA LEU A 15 16.58 2.55 -7.44
C LEU A 15 17.72 3.25 -6.68
N LYS A 16 17.41 4.24 -5.84
CA LYS A 16 18.40 4.98 -5.06
C LYS A 16 19.15 4.09 -4.07
N GLN A 17 18.45 3.14 -3.46
CA GLN A 17 19.06 2.14 -2.59
C GLN A 17 20.02 1.21 -3.35
N LYS A 18 19.70 0.84 -4.59
CA LYS A 18 20.57 0.01 -5.44
C LYS A 18 21.80 0.77 -5.91
N GLU A 19 21.63 2.01 -6.33
CA GLU A 19 22.72 2.90 -6.77
C GLU A 19 23.74 3.13 -5.66
N ASN A 20 23.27 3.26 -4.41
CA ASN A 20 24.12 3.51 -3.24
C ASN A 20 24.54 2.23 -2.51
N ASN A 21 24.23 1.04 -3.04
CA ASN A 21 24.49 -0.20 -2.35
C ASN A 21 26.00 -0.46 -2.19
N ARG A 22 26.43 -0.72 -0.95
CA ARG A 22 27.85 -0.90 -0.61
C ARG A 22 28.36 -2.31 -0.83
N GLU A 23 27.53 -3.26 -1.26
CA GLU A 23 27.89 -4.67 -1.38
C GLU A 23 27.49 -5.27 -2.73
N LYS A 24 26.28 -5.00 -3.20
CA LYS A 24 25.70 -5.50 -4.46
C LYS A 24 25.81 -4.47 -5.58
N TYR A 25 25.67 -4.92 -6.83
CA TYR A 25 25.57 -4.08 -8.04
C TYR A 25 26.79 -3.18 -8.33
N LYS A 26 27.98 -3.59 -7.89
CA LYS A 26 29.22 -2.80 -8.06
C LYS A 26 29.88 -2.95 -9.42
N ASP A 27 29.54 -4.01 -10.15
CA ASP A 27 30.11 -4.30 -11.46
C ASP A 27 29.70 -3.23 -12.49
N VAL A 28 30.53 -3.10 -13.53
CA VAL A 28 30.40 -2.06 -14.56
C VAL A 28 29.04 -2.12 -15.24
N GLU A 29 28.54 -3.33 -15.50
CA GLU A 29 27.27 -3.55 -16.17
C GLU A 29 26.08 -3.16 -15.29
N SER A 30 26.04 -3.59 -14.02
CA SER A 30 24.99 -3.16 -13.08
C SER A 30 24.92 -1.64 -12.96
N LYS A 31 26.06 -0.96 -12.82
CA LYS A 31 26.11 0.51 -12.73
C LYS A 31 25.62 1.18 -14.01
N LYS A 32 26.01 0.65 -15.17
CA LYS A 32 25.52 1.12 -16.47
C LYS A 32 24.00 0.98 -16.56
N PHE A 33 23.47 -0.19 -16.27
CA PHE A 33 22.03 -0.45 -16.34
C PHE A 33 21.24 0.39 -15.34
N LEU A 34 21.71 0.53 -14.09
CA LEU A 34 21.05 1.41 -13.11
C LEU A 34 20.98 2.86 -13.59
N LYS A 35 22.05 3.39 -14.22
CA LYS A 35 22.06 4.74 -14.79
C LYS A 35 21.05 4.91 -15.94
N GLU A 36 20.97 3.91 -16.82
CA GLU A 36 19.99 3.89 -17.93
C GLU A 36 18.55 3.82 -17.39
N ILE A 37 18.31 2.94 -16.41
CA ILE A 37 17.02 2.79 -15.72
C ILE A 37 16.63 4.09 -15.03
N ARG A 38 17.54 4.72 -14.27
CA ARG A 38 17.31 6.01 -13.63
C ARG A 38 16.88 7.08 -14.62
N THR A 39 17.57 7.18 -15.75
CA THR A 39 17.25 8.15 -16.79
C THR A 39 15.82 7.95 -17.33
N LYS A 40 15.42 6.70 -17.55
CA LYS A 40 14.07 6.36 -18.02
C LYS A 40 13.01 6.54 -16.94
N TYR A 41 13.34 6.22 -15.70
CA TYR A 41 12.52 6.49 -14.53
C TYR A 41 12.23 7.98 -14.38
N ASP A 42 13.24 8.85 -14.48
CA ASP A 42 13.08 10.29 -14.30
C ASP A 42 12.14 10.89 -15.36
N GLN A 43 12.18 10.35 -16.60
CA GLN A 43 11.24 10.69 -17.67
C GLN A 43 9.81 10.26 -17.31
N TRP A 44 9.63 9.01 -16.88
CA TRP A 44 8.33 8.46 -16.46
C TRP A 44 7.72 9.21 -15.27
N HIS A 45 8.53 9.48 -14.24
CA HIS A 45 8.16 10.26 -13.06
C HIS A 45 7.73 11.68 -13.45
N SER A 46 8.56 12.40 -14.21
CA SER A 46 8.28 13.77 -14.63
C SER A 46 7.02 13.88 -15.50
N ALA A 47 6.78 12.90 -16.38
CA ALA A 47 5.58 12.86 -17.20
C ALA A 47 4.32 12.62 -16.36
N ASN A 48 4.37 11.71 -15.37
CA ASN A 48 3.25 11.45 -14.48
C ASN A 48 2.92 12.63 -13.56
N LEU A 49 3.92 13.40 -13.12
CA LEU A 49 3.71 14.59 -12.30
C LEU A 49 3.02 15.73 -13.06
N LYS A 50 3.21 15.80 -14.39
CA LYS A 50 2.53 16.80 -15.24
C LYS A 50 1.05 16.51 -15.44
N LEU A 51 0.63 15.26 -15.29
CA LEU A 51 -0.78 14.87 -15.37
C LEU A 51 -1.47 15.17 -14.03
N ILE A 52 -2.59 15.89 -14.09
CA ILE A 52 -3.43 16.25 -12.95
C ILE A 52 -4.76 15.51 -13.08
N GLY A 53 -5.19 14.89 -11.99
CA GLY A 53 -6.40 14.09 -11.94
C GLY A 53 -6.17 12.62 -12.33
N PRO A 54 -7.25 11.82 -12.37
CA PRO A 54 -8.62 12.21 -11.99
C PRO A 54 -8.80 12.47 -10.49
N THR A 55 -9.91 13.09 -10.09
CA THR A 55 -10.21 13.43 -8.69
C THR A 55 -11.53 12.79 -8.21
N SER A 56 -12.03 13.17 -7.04
CA SER A 56 -13.30 12.65 -6.48
C SER A 56 -14.53 13.03 -7.32
N ILE A 57 -14.45 14.15 -8.05
CA ILE A 57 -15.50 14.63 -8.94
C ILE A 57 -15.29 14.02 -10.33
N LEU A 58 -16.33 13.39 -10.86
CA LEU A 58 -16.31 12.82 -12.22
C LEU A 58 -16.18 13.93 -13.27
N LYS A 59 -15.24 13.75 -14.20
CA LYS A 59 -15.07 14.62 -15.38
C LYS A 59 -14.94 13.79 -16.65
N ASP A 60 -15.29 14.38 -17.79
CA ASP A 60 -15.22 13.72 -19.10
C ASP A 60 -13.78 13.34 -19.47
N GLU A 61 -12.81 14.15 -19.04
CA GLU A 61 -11.37 14.00 -19.31
C GLU A 61 -10.72 12.87 -18.49
N ASP A 62 -11.38 12.35 -17.46
CA ASP A 62 -10.80 11.39 -16.51
C ASP A 62 -10.22 10.17 -17.22
N ASN A 63 -10.95 9.68 -18.23
CA ASN A 63 -10.58 8.50 -18.98
C ASN A 63 -9.31 8.75 -19.81
N GLU A 64 -9.19 9.93 -20.43
CA GLU A 64 -8.01 10.30 -21.19
C GLU A 64 -6.77 10.41 -20.30
N ILE A 65 -6.92 10.94 -19.09
CA ILE A 65 -5.82 11.05 -18.13
C ILE A 65 -5.38 9.66 -17.68
N ILE A 66 -6.31 8.76 -17.36
CA ILE A 66 -5.99 7.37 -16.99
C ILE A 66 -5.28 6.66 -18.14
N VAL A 67 -5.79 6.78 -19.37
CA VAL A 67 -5.15 6.19 -20.57
C VAL A 67 -3.72 6.69 -20.73
N LYS A 68 -3.49 8.01 -20.62
CA LYS A 68 -2.13 8.59 -20.68
C LYS A 68 -1.21 8.05 -19.59
N ARG A 69 -1.71 7.90 -18.35
CA ARG A 69 -0.92 7.28 -17.26
C ARG A 69 -0.55 5.82 -17.59
N VAL A 70 -1.47 5.07 -18.19
CA VAL A 70 -1.24 3.68 -18.60
C VAL A 70 -0.23 3.59 -19.75
N GLU A 71 -0.28 4.48 -20.73
CA GLU A 71 0.73 4.58 -21.79
C GLU A 71 2.12 4.82 -21.20
N LEU A 72 2.26 5.79 -20.29
CA LEU A 72 3.51 6.05 -19.58
C LEU A 72 4.03 4.82 -18.82
N LEU A 73 3.13 4.08 -18.15
CA LEU A 73 3.47 2.83 -17.45
C LEU A 73 3.93 1.74 -18.42
N CYS A 74 3.22 1.56 -19.54
CA CYS A 74 3.57 0.60 -20.58
C CYS A 74 4.96 0.88 -21.13
N ASP A 75 5.24 2.12 -21.54
CA ASP A 75 6.54 2.53 -22.09
C ASP A 75 7.69 2.23 -21.11
N TYR A 76 7.49 2.57 -19.84
CA TYR A 76 8.51 2.33 -18.82
C TYR A 76 8.71 0.83 -18.54
N LYS A 77 7.63 0.05 -18.45
CA LYS A 77 7.71 -1.40 -18.24
C LYS A 77 8.30 -2.12 -19.45
N GLU A 78 7.97 -1.73 -20.67
CA GLU A 78 8.59 -2.29 -21.88
C GLU A 78 10.09 -2.03 -21.93
N PHE A 79 10.53 -0.85 -21.50
CA PHE A 79 11.94 -0.56 -21.33
C PHE A 79 12.59 -1.46 -20.27
N LEU A 80 11.99 -1.58 -19.09
CA LEU A 80 12.52 -2.40 -17.98
C LEU A 80 12.51 -3.91 -18.27
N ASP A 81 11.53 -4.38 -19.05
CA ASP A 81 11.37 -5.79 -19.40
C ASP A 81 12.35 -6.26 -20.48
N LYS A 82 13.24 -5.40 -20.99
CA LYS A 82 14.30 -5.85 -21.90
C LYS A 82 15.18 -6.89 -21.21
N GLN A 83 15.52 -7.94 -21.96
CA GLN A 83 16.13 -9.16 -21.44
C GLN A 83 17.35 -8.90 -20.54
N HIS A 84 18.27 -8.03 -20.98
CA HIS A 84 19.50 -7.75 -20.24
C HIS A 84 19.25 -7.06 -18.89
N TYR A 85 18.21 -6.22 -18.76
CA TYR A 85 17.85 -5.65 -17.45
C TYR A 85 17.18 -6.69 -16.56
N ALA A 86 16.24 -7.45 -17.13
CA ALA A 86 15.50 -8.46 -16.41
C ALA A 86 16.42 -9.58 -15.86
N GLU A 87 17.35 -10.08 -16.66
CA GLU A 87 18.32 -11.08 -16.22
C GLU A 87 19.26 -10.55 -15.13
N LYS A 88 19.65 -9.27 -15.22
CA LYS A 88 20.53 -8.65 -14.23
C LYS A 88 19.83 -8.36 -12.89
N PHE A 89 18.57 -7.92 -12.95
CA PHE A 89 17.76 -7.60 -11.79
C PHE A 89 16.64 -8.64 -11.65
N ASP A 90 16.95 -9.73 -10.95
CA ASP A 90 16.01 -10.83 -10.71
C ASP A 90 14.78 -10.38 -9.89
N SER A 91 13.79 -11.27 -9.75
CA SER A 91 12.55 -10.99 -9.02
C SER A 91 12.79 -10.60 -7.55
N ARG A 92 13.90 -11.04 -6.94
CA ARG A 92 14.25 -10.72 -5.54
C ARG A 92 14.77 -9.29 -5.38
N SER A 93 15.08 -8.61 -6.49
CA SER A 93 15.48 -7.21 -6.48
C SER A 93 14.33 -6.25 -6.16
N ASN A 94 13.07 -6.69 -6.24
CA ASN A 94 11.86 -5.86 -6.13
C ASN A 94 11.80 -4.73 -7.17
N LEU A 95 12.59 -4.80 -8.25
CA LEU A 95 12.62 -3.76 -9.28
C LEU A 95 11.26 -3.64 -9.99
N HIS A 96 10.67 -4.76 -10.41
CA HIS A 96 9.42 -4.74 -11.19
C HIS A 96 8.17 -4.50 -10.35
N SER A 97 8.11 -5.01 -9.11
CA SER A 97 6.93 -4.89 -8.24
C SER A 97 6.72 -3.45 -7.78
N THR A 98 7.80 -2.77 -7.40
CA THR A 98 7.76 -1.37 -6.93
C THR A 98 7.28 -0.39 -7.99
N VAL A 99 7.41 -0.72 -9.30
CA VAL A 99 6.83 0.11 -10.38
C VAL A 99 5.32 0.22 -10.26
N LEU A 100 4.62 -0.89 -9.95
CA LEU A 100 3.17 -0.88 -9.80
C LEU A 100 2.76 -0.11 -8.55
N GLU A 101 3.48 -0.29 -7.44
CA GLU A 101 3.26 0.44 -6.19
C GLU A 101 3.34 1.96 -6.41
N GLU A 102 4.38 2.44 -7.10
CA GLU A 102 4.54 3.86 -7.42
C GLU A 102 3.53 4.35 -8.47
N PHE A 103 3.17 3.51 -9.43
CA PHE A 103 2.11 3.83 -10.40
C PHE A 103 0.78 4.14 -9.70
N LEU A 104 0.43 3.39 -8.64
CA LEU A 104 -0.79 3.63 -7.87
C LEU A 104 -0.76 5.00 -7.17
N TYR A 105 0.41 5.46 -6.72
CA TYR A 105 0.54 6.83 -6.22
C TYR A 105 0.18 7.85 -7.30
N TYR A 106 0.72 7.74 -8.51
CA TYR A 106 0.35 8.68 -9.59
C TYR A 106 -1.13 8.60 -9.97
N LEU A 107 -1.70 7.39 -9.97
CA LEU A 107 -3.09 7.15 -10.29
C LEU A 107 -4.05 7.78 -9.27
N PHE A 108 -3.70 7.76 -7.98
CA PHE A 108 -4.61 8.15 -6.90
C PHE A 108 -4.22 9.42 -6.13
N LYS A 109 -3.04 10.02 -6.36
CA LYS A 109 -2.58 11.20 -5.59
C LYS A 109 -3.56 12.37 -5.60
N ASP A 110 -4.20 12.63 -6.74
CA ASP A 110 -5.11 13.78 -6.87
C ASP A 110 -6.49 13.45 -6.29
N LEU A 111 -6.95 12.20 -6.42
CA LEU A 111 -8.14 11.71 -5.72
C LEU A 111 -7.98 11.79 -4.19
N ALA A 112 -6.86 11.30 -3.64
CA ALA A 112 -6.63 11.33 -2.19
C ALA A 112 -6.59 12.77 -1.64
N ARG A 113 -6.03 13.71 -2.40
CA ARG A 113 -5.94 15.13 -2.01
C ARG A 113 -7.28 15.83 -1.88
N ASP A 114 -8.31 15.39 -2.60
CA ASP A 114 -9.67 15.95 -2.44
C ASP A 114 -10.24 15.74 -1.03
N PHE A 115 -9.74 14.74 -0.30
CA PHE A 115 -10.13 14.44 1.08
C PHE A 115 -9.28 15.19 2.13
N GLY A 116 -8.41 16.10 1.71
CA GLY A 116 -7.61 16.96 2.57
C GLY A 116 -6.20 16.44 2.88
N SER A 117 -5.44 17.24 3.63
CA SER A 117 -4.02 16.98 3.93
C SER A 117 -3.76 15.76 4.82
N ASN A 118 -4.79 15.24 5.49
CA ASN A 118 -4.67 14.09 6.39
C ASN A 118 -4.91 12.75 5.66
N ALA A 119 -5.28 12.78 4.38
CA ALA A 119 -5.44 11.58 3.57
C ALA A 119 -4.07 10.93 3.36
N LEU A 120 -3.89 9.78 4.02
CA LEU A 120 -2.72 8.93 3.88
C LEU A 120 -2.70 8.32 2.47
N ILE A 121 -1.55 8.34 1.80
CA ILE A 121 -1.38 7.64 0.52
C ILE A 121 0.04 7.08 0.34
N GLY A 122 0.14 5.86 -0.17
CA GLY A 122 1.41 5.23 -0.56
C GLY A 122 1.68 3.91 0.16
N LYS A 123 2.94 3.47 0.19
CA LYS A 123 3.35 2.23 0.88
C LYS A 123 3.35 2.46 2.39
N SER A 124 2.55 1.73 3.16
CA SER A 124 2.41 1.94 4.60
C SER A 124 2.41 0.64 5.41
N HIS A 125 2.78 0.77 6.69
CA HIS A 125 2.69 -0.25 7.73
C HIS A 125 1.47 0.06 8.60
N THR A 126 0.35 -0.60 8.33
CA THR A 126 -0.93 -0.22 8.95
C THR A 126 -1.24 -1.08 10.16
N PHE A 127 -2.10 -0.55 11.04
CA PHE A 127 -2.63 -1.24 12.21
C PHE A 127 -3.16 -2.63 11.85
N LYS A 128 -2.67 -3.62 12.57
CA LYS A 128 -3.13 -5.02 12.48
C LYS A 128 -3.80 -5.43 13.79
N ASP A 129 -3.14 -5.19 14.91
CA ASP A 129 -3.68 -5.56 16.22
C ASP A 129 -3.11 -4.71 17.36
N ILE A 130 -3.74 -4.82 18.52
CA ILE A 130 -3.26 -4.24 19.78
C ILE A 130 -3.23 -5.31 20.87
N PHE A 131 -2.14 -5.35 21.62
CA PHE A 131 -2.00 -6.23 22.79
C PHE A 131 -1.36 -5.49 23.97
N PHE A 132 -1.75 -5.89 25.18
CA PHE A 132 -1.23 -5.34 26.43
C PHE A 132 -0.27 -6.34 27.06
N VAL A 133 1.00 -5.94 27.22
CA VAL A 133 2.06 -6.85 27.68
C VAL A 133 2.83 -6.22 28.85
N PRO A 134 2.18 -6.09 30.02
CA PRO A 134 2.85 -5.62 31.21
C PRO A 134 3.88 -6.65 31.68
N PRO A 135 5.05 -6.23 32.20
CA PRO A 135 6.08 -7.16 32.66
C PRO A 135 5.69 -7.92 33.95
N LYS A 136 4.80 -7.35 34.77
CA LYS A 136 4.24 -7.95 35.99
C LYS A 136 2.95 -7.23 36.41
N TYR A 137 2.17 -7.84 37.31
CA TYR A 137 0.90 -7.27 37.77
C TYR A 137 1.04 -5.86 38.38
N SER A 138 2.08 -5.61 39.18
CA SER A 138 2.29 -4.26 39.76
C SER A 138 2.53 -3.19 38.70
N GLU A 139 3.13 -3.55 37.56
CA GLU A 139 3.39 -2.64 36.45
C GLU A 139 2.13 -2.42 35.63
N MET A 140 1.29 -3.45 35.45
CA MET A 140 -0.01 -3.35 34.79
C MET A 140 -0.91 -2.25 35.39
N LEU A 141 -0.73 -1.94 36.68
CA LEU A 141 -1.48 -0.90 37.39
C LEU A 141 -0.94 0.52 37.13
N LYS A 142 0.31 0.66 36.66
CA LYS A 142 0.97 1.96 36.45
C LYS A 142 0.62 2.57 35.10
N ARG A 143 0.50 1.75 34.06
CA ARG A 143 0.16 2.16 32.68
C ARG A 143 -0.26 0.94 31.84
N PRO A 144 -0.84 1.12 30.64
CA PRO A 144 -1.39 0.02 29.85
C PRO A 144 -0.38 -1.00 29.30
N TYR A 145 0.86 -0.61 29.00
CA TYR A 145 1.83 -1.41 28.26
C TYR A 145 1.28 -1.91 26.92
N ALA A 146 0.60 -1.02 26.19
CA ALA A 146 0.04 -1.32 24.89
C ALA A 146 1.14 -1.49 23.83
N ARG A 147 0.93 -2.41 22.91
CA ARG A 147 1.79 -2.66 21.76
C ARG A 147 0.94 -2.75 20.51
N ILE A 148 1.33 -1.99 19.49
CA ILE A 148 0.63 -1.94 18.22
C ILE A 148 1.35 -2.82 17.22
N GLU A 149 0.69 -3.90 16.79
CA GLU A 149 1.15 -4.72 15.68
C GLU A 149 0.77 -4.06 14.36
N LYS A 150 1.70 -4.11 13.40
CA LYS A 150 1.52 -3.50 12.08
C LYS A 150 1.70 -4.54 10.99
N LYS A 151 1.10 -4.26 9.84
CA LYS A 151 1.22 -5.07 8.62
C LYS A 151 1.63 -4.21 7.45
N ASP A 152 2.60 -4.70 6.70
CA ASP A 152 3.09 -4.07 5.48
C ASP A 152 2.08 -4.27 4.36
N HIS A 153 1.75 -3.16 3.69
CA HIS A 153 0.94 -3.16 2.49
C HIS A 153 1.64 -2.41 1.35
N ASP A 154 1.51 -2.95 0.15
CA ASP A 154 2.16 -2.42 -1.05
C ASP A 154 1.65 -1.00 -1.41
N PHE A 155 0.35 -0.76 -1.27
CA PHE A 155 -0.27 0.54 -1.44
C PHE A 155 -1.50 0.71 -0.55
N VAL A 156 -1.60 1.87 0.10
CA VAL A 156 -2.66 2.22 1.04
C VAL A 156 -3.22 3.60 0.71
N ILE A 157 -4.54 3.75 0.83
CA ILE A 157 -5.22 5.02 1.13
C ILE A 157 -5.87 4.87 2.49
N GLY A 158 -5.70 5.85 3.38
CA GLY A 158 -6.17 5.72 4.77
C GLY A 158 -6.03 7.00 5.59
N ALA A 159 -5.87 6.83 6.89
CA ALA A 159 -5.65 7.93 7.83
C ALA A 159 -4.62 7.53 8.90
N THR A 160 -3.92 8.52 9.45
CA THR A 160 -3.05 8.33 10.62
C THR A 160 -3.83 8.66 11.89
N ILE A 161 -3.74 7.78 12.89
CA ILE A 161 -4.44 7.87 14.16
C ILE A 161 -3.44 8.13 15.29
N HIS A 162 -3.76 9.14 16.10
CA HIS A 162 -3.13 9.40 17.39
C HIS A 162 -4.05 8.85 18.47
N ALA A 163 -3.61 7.82 19.21
CA ALA A 163 -4.39 7.19 20.26
C ALA A 163 -3.64 7.27 21.59
N SER A 164 -4.32 7.70 22.66
CA SER A 164 -3.79 7.71 24.02
C SER A 164 -4.55 6.70 24.89
N PHE A 165 -3.81 5.88 25.62
CA PHE A 165 -4.33 4.94 26.60
C PHE A 165 -3.83 5.33 27.99
N GLU A 166 -4.71 5.38 28.97
CA GLU A 166 -4.38 5.82 30.32
C GLU A 166 -4.91 4.80 31.34
N ALA A 167 -4.06 4.42 32.31
CA ALA A 167 -4.50 3.60 33.43
C ALA A 167 -5.29 4.44 34.44
N SER A 168 -6.35 3.89 35.03
CA SER A 168 -7.13 4.59 36.06
C SER A 168 -6.27 4.96 37.29
N THR A 169 -6.45 6.16 37.85
CA THR A 169 -5.76 6.62 39.07
C THR A 169 -6.34 5.98 40.35
N PRO A 170 -5.55 5.75 41.43
CA PRO A 170 -4.13 6.06 41.62
C PRO A 170 -3.27 4.82 41.98
N ALA A 171 -2.21 4.52 41.23
CA ALA A 171 -1.15 3.67 41.78
C ALA A 171 -0.43 4.48 42.88
N GLU A 172 -0.27 3.89 44.07
CA GLU A 172 0.38 4.50 45.23
C GLU A 172 1.67 5.23 44.84
N GLN A 173 1.94 6.37 45.51
CA GLN A 173 3.21 7.05 45.42
C GLN A 173 4.32 6.10 45.88
N ASP A 174 4.95 5.39 44.94
CA ASP A 174 6.26 4.79 45.19
C ASP A 174 7.21 5.97 45.48
N GLU A 175 7.55 6.21 46.75
CA GLU A 175 8.63 7.10 47.19
C GLU A 175 10.00 6.54 46.76
N THR A 176 10.19 6.30 45.46
CA THR A 176 11.50 6.02 44.88
C THR A 176 11.94 7.25 44.09
N PRO A 177 12.84 8.08 44.65
CA PRO A 177 13.40 9.19 43.91
C PRO A 177 14.34 8.63 42.85
N GLY A 178 13.97 8.81 41.57
CA GLY A 178 14.94 8.77 40.48
C GLY A 178 14.73 7.68 39.44
N GLU A 179 13.64 7.72 38.70
CA GLU A 179 13.74 7.63 37.25
C GLU A 179 13.13 8.91 36.66
N LEU A 180 13.99 9.91 36.44
CA LEU A 180 13.66 10.94 35.45
C LEU A 180 13.58 10.22 34.11
N LEU A 181 12.39 9.74 33.74
CA LEU A 181 12.04 9.63 32.32
C LEU A 181 12.02 11.06 31.82
N THR A 182 13.09 11.42 31.13
CA THR A 182 13.29 12.70 30.48
C THR A 182 11.97 13.10 29.82
N ILE A 183 11.40 14.23 30.24
CA ILE A 183 10.28 14.85 29.52
C ILE A 183 10.86 15.30 28.19
N VAL A 184 10.78 14.42 27.20
CA VAL A 184 11.03 14.78 25.82
C VAL A 184 9.66 15.06 25.24
N GLN A 185 9.32 16.34 25.20
CA GLN A 185 8.22 16.85 24.41
C GLN A 185 8.67 16.84 22.94
N GLU A 186 8.89 15.64 22.39
CA GLU A 186 9.13 15.44 20.98
C GLU A 186 7.92 14.70 20.42
N GLU A 187 7.36 15.25 19.34
CA GLU A 187 6.44 14.50 18.49
C GLU A 187 7.14 13.18 18.12
N PRO A 188 6.47 12.02 18.17
CA PRO A 188 7.13 10.75 17.87
C PRO A 188 7.70 10.82 16.44
N GLU A 189 9.03 10.86 16.33
CA GLU A 189 9.75 10.90 15.05
C GLU A 189 9.54 9.60 14.26
N SER A 190 9.13 8.52 14.95
CA SER A 190 8.90 7.20 14.36
C SER A 190 7.61 6.52 14.82
N TYR A 191 6.94 5.84 13.89
CA TYR A 191 5.74 5.03 14.09
C TYR A 191 5.89 3.88 15.11
N SER A 192 7.11 3.55 15.54
CA SER A 192 7.37 2.51 16.56
C SER A 192 7.52 3.07 17.97
N GLU A 193 7.52 4.39 18.13
CA GLU A 193 7.81 5.05 19.40
C GLU A 193 6.51 5.35 20.15
N VAL A 194 6.51 5.01 21.44
CA VAL A 194 5.40 5.27 22.36
C VAL A 194 5.82 6.41 23.25
N THR A 195 5.06 7.50 23.24
CA THR A 195 5.29 8.60 24.17
C THR A 195 4.59 8.27 25.48
N VAL A 196 5.35 8.15 26.57
CA VAL A 196 4.81 7.87 27.92
C VAL A 196 4.83 9.15 28.73
N THR A 197 3.71 9.51 29.35
CA THR A 197 3.61 10.67 30.24
C THR A 197 2.77 10.28 31.45
N GLY A 198 3.43 10.09 32.59
CA GLY A 198 2.78 9.56 33.79
C GLY A 198 2.24 8.14 33.57
N ASN A 199 0.94 7.97 33.75
CA ASN A 199 0.16 6.76 33.56
C ASN A 199 -0.42 6.60 32.14
N ALA A 200 -0.14 7.55 31.24
CA ALA A 200 -0.64 7.55 29.87
C ALA A 200 0.43 7.15 28.84
N GLU A 201 0.01 6.46 27.79
CA GLU A 201 0.80 6.03 26.64
C GLU A 201 0.13 6.51 25.35
N THR A 202 0.85 7.29 24.54
CA THR A 202 0.37 7.77 23.24
C THR A 202 1.06 7.01 22.10
N HIS A 203 0.26 6.54 21.16
CA HIS A 203 0.67 5.75 19.99
C HIS A 203 0.24 6.42 18.69
N LEU A 204 1.08 6.26 17.67
CA LEU A 204 0.82 6.69 16.30
C LEU A 204 0.75 5.48 15.35
N PHE A 205 -0.36 5.32 14.65
CA PHE A 205 -0.51 4.24 13.67
C PHE A 205 -1.44 4.59 12.52
N ASP A 206 -1.21 3.98 11.37
CA ASP A 206 -2.02 4.18 10.17
C ASP A 206 -3.17 3.16 10.13
N ILE A 207 -4.38 3.58 9.78
CA ILE A 207 -5.51 2.69 9.46
C ILE A 207 -5.81 2.81 7.97
N PRO A 208 -5.91 1.70 7.22
CA PRO A 208 -6.21 1.74 5.80
C PRO A 208 -7.72 1.70 5.57
N VAL A 209 -8.17 2.38 4.53
CA VAL A 209 -9.52 2.18 3.97
C VAL A 209 -9.48 1.56 2.58
N VAL A 210 -8.41 1.76 1.82
CA VAL A 210 -8.14 1.03 0.58
C VAL A 210 -6.75 0.43 0.69
N VAL A 211 -6.65 -0.88 0.42
CA VAL A 211 -5.40 -1.63 0.32
C VAL A 211 -5.31 -2.25 -1.07
N ILE A 212 -4.16 -2.09 -1.73
CA ILE A 212 -3.87 -2.72 -3.02
C ILE A 212 -2.53 -3.44 -2.92
N GLU A 213 -2.56 -4.77 -3.02
CA GLU A 213 -1.36 -5.61 -3.09
C GLU A 213 -0.89 -5.73 -4.54
N CYS A 214 0.38 -5.44 -4.81
CA CYS A 214 0.96 -5.41 -6.14
C CYS A 214 1.85 -6.62 -6.38
N LYS A 215 1.52 -7.47 -7.37
CA LYS A 215 2.31 -8.67 -7.68
C LYS A 215 2.65 -8.72 -9.17
N THR A 216 3.85 -9.18 -9.52
CA THR A 216 4.17 -9.42 -10.95
C THR A 216 3.26 -10.52 -11.51
N TYR A 217 3.09 -11.61 -10.76
CA TYR A 217 2.09 -12.62 -11.02
C TYR A 217 1.44 -13.07 -9.70
N LEU A 218 0.26 -13.69 -9.78
CA LEU A 218 -0.42 -14.25 -8.62
C LEU A 218 -0.60 -15.77 -8.76
N ASP A 219 -0.05 -16.52 -7.80
CA ASP A 219 -0.32 -17.95 -7.64
C ASP A 219 -1.30 -18.24 -6.48
N LYS A 220 -1.64 -19.52 -6.28
CA LYS A 220 -2.64 -19.94 -5.28
C LYS A 220 -2.21 -19.59 -3.84
N THR A 221 -0.95 -19.80 -3.50
CA THR A 221 -0.42 -19.55 -2.15
C THR A 221 -0.44 -18.05 -1.85
N MET A 222 -0.06 -17.21 -2.83
CA MET A 222 -0.15 -15.75 -2.71
C MET A 222 -1.59 -15.27 -2.55
N LEU A 223 -2.54 -15.89 -3.27
CA LEU A 223 -3.96 -15.57 -3.14
C LEU A 223 -4.52 -15.96 -1.76
N GLU A 224 -4.11 -17.12 -1.22
CA GLU A 224 -4.47 -17.55 0.14
C GLU A 224 -3.94 -16.57 1.20
N GLY A 225 -2.67 -16.16 1.08
CA GLY A 225 -2.08 -15.15 1.95
C GLY A 225 -2.80 -13.79 1.87
N SER A 226 -3.13 -13.35 0.65
CA SER A 226 -3.86 -12.09 0.43
C SER A 226 -5.29 -12.16 0.98
N SER A 227 -5.95 -13.31 0.88
CA SER A 227 -7.27 -13.51 1.46
C SER A 227 -7.25 -13.48 2.97
N ARG A 228 -6.24 -14.08 3.61
CA ARG A 228 -6.11 -14.02 5.07
C ARG A 228 -5.85 -12.59 5.54
N ALA A 229 -4.99 -11.87 4.83
CA ALA A 229 -4.73 -10.46 5.08
C ALA A 229 -6.01 -9.61 4.96
N ALA A 230 -6.84 -9.85 3.94
CA ALA A 230 -8.11 -9.16 3.76
C ALA A 230 -9.10 -9.48 4.90
N GLU A 231 -9.14 -10.73 5.36
CA GLU A 231 -9.95 -11.15 6.50
C GLU A 231 -9.53 -10.45 7.79
N ASP A 232 -8.24 -10.49 8.11
CA ASP A 232 -7.69 -9.84 9.31
C ASP A 232 -7.93 -8.32 9.26
N LEU A 233 -7.79 -7.69 8.09
CA LEU A 233 -8.07 -6.26 7.92
C LEU A 233 -9.55 -5.95 8.19
N LYS A 234 -10.47 -6.67 7.53
CA LYS A 234 -11.91 -6.42 7.66
C LYS A 234 -12.46 -6.72 9.05
N ALA A 235 -11.79 -7.59 9.81
CA ALA A 235 -12.10 -7.82 11.21
C ALA A 235 -11.82 -6.60 12.11
N ARG A 236 -10.97 -5.66 11.67
CA ARG A 236 -10.61 -4.44 12.40
C ARG A 236 -11.21 -3.18 11.79
N ASN A 237 -11.27 -3.12 10.46
CA ASN A 237 -11.94 -2.07 9.71
C ASN A 237 -12.88 -2.70 8.67
N PRO A 238 -14.17 -2.94 9.03
CA PRO A 238 -15.13 -3.62 8.16
C PRO A 238 -15.40 -2.89 6.84
N ASN A 239 -15.17 -1.58 6.81
CA ASN A 239 -15.36 -0.75 5.64
C ASN A 239 -14.15 -0.76 4.71
N SER A 240 -13.04 -1.42 5.05
CA SER A 240 -11.87 -1.45 4.18
C SER A 240 -12.11 -2.23 2.89
N LEU A 241 -11.65 -1.65 1.78
CA LEU A 241 -11.54 -2.28 0.48
C LEU A 241 -10.15 -2.90 0.29
N TYR A 242 -10.08 -4.21 0.09
CA TYR A 242 -8.84 -4.95 -0.13
C TYR A 242 -8.77 -5.55 -1.54
N MET A 243 -7.81 -5.11 -2.34
CA MET A 243 -7.65 -5.52 -3.73
C MET A 243 -6.27 -6.10 -4.01
N VAL A 244 -6.18 -6.95 -5.03
CA VAL A 244 -4.91 -7.47 -5.54
C VAL A 244 -4.76 -7.06 -7.00
N LEU A 245 -3.61 -6.50 -7.35
CA LEU A 245 -3.26 -6.05 -8.69
C LEU A 245 -2.05 -6.82 -9.20
N MET A 246 -2.17 -7.42 -10.38
CA MET A 246 -1.05 -8.11 -11.01
C MET A 246 -0.96 -7.95 -12.51
N GLU A 247 0.22 -8.24 -13.08
CA GLU A 247 0.40 -8.24 -14.53
C GLU A 247 -0.09 -9.54 -15.17
N TRP A 248 0.29 -10.70 -14.59
CA TRP A 248 -0.06 -12.03 -15.09
C TRP A 248 -0.76 -12.89 -14.03
N ILE A 249 -1.61 -13.82 -14.46
CA ILE A 249 -2.26 -14.79 -13.56
C ILE A 249 -1.62 -16.18 -13.64
N LYS A 250 -1.33 -16.79 -12.48
CA LYS A 250 -0.78 -18.15 -12.35
C LYS A 250 -1.72 -19.04 -11.53
N LEU A 251 -3.02 -19.00 -11.86
CA LEU A 251 -4.05 -19.84 -11.26
C LEU A 251 -4.58 -20.87 -12.26
N THR A 252 -4.96 -22.04 -11.74
CA THR A 252 -5.67 -23.06 -12.51
C THR A 252 -7.19 -22.78 -12.49
N SER A 253 -7.93 -23.42 -13.39
CA SER A 253 -9.40 -23.33 -13.46
C SER A 253 -10.11 -23.86 -12.22
N ASP A 254 -9.43 -24.68 -11.41
CA ASP A 254 -10.01 -25.32 -10.23
C ASP A 254 -10.07 -24.39 -9.01
N VAL A 255 -9.48 -23.19 -9.12
CA VAL A 255 -9.49 -22.19 -8.05
C VAL A 255 -10.84 -21.47 -8.05
N ASN A 256 -11.69 -21.80 -7.09
CA ASN A 256 -12.92 -21.04 -6.84
C ASN A 256 -12.60 -19.70 -6.16
N LEU A 257 -12.66 -18.60 -6.91
CA LEU A 257 -12.35 -17.26 -6.40
C LEU A 257 -13.33 -16.77 -5.32
N ARG A 258 -14.57 -17.27 -5.30
CA ARG A 258 -15.62 -16.83 -4.37
C ARG A 258 -15.34 -17.18 -2.90
N LYS A 259 -14.40 -18.08 -2.62
CA LYS A 259 -14.04 -18.46 -1.25
C LYS A 259 -13.10 -17.45 -0.58
N TYR A 260 -12.44 -16.59 -1.36
CA TYR A 260 -11.44 -15.65 -0.85
C TYR A 260 -12.09 -14.34 -0.42
N LYS A 261 -11.48 -13.67 0.56
CA LYS A 261 -12.01 -12.47 1.23
C LYS A 261 -11.57 -11.15 0.60
N VAL A 262 -10.75 -11.21 -0.46
CA VAL A 262 -10.36 -10.05 -1.26
C VAL A 262 -11.57 -9.51 -2.03
N ASP A 263 -11.69 -8.18 -2.15
CA ASP A 263 -12.82 -7.53 -2.82
C ASP A 263 -12.69 -7.49 -4.34
N GLN A 264 -11.46 -7.49 -4.85
CA GLN A 264 -11.20 -7.55 -6.29
C GLN A 264 -9.79 -8.04 -6.61
N ILE A 265 -9.66 -8.71 -7.76
CA ILE A 265 -8.38 -9.19 -8.30
C ILE A 265 -8.27 -8.69 -9.75
N TYR A 266 -7.24 -7.91 -10.05
CA TYR A 266 -7.01 -7.31 -11.37
C TYR A 266 -5.83 -7.95 -12.09
N VAL A 267 -6.04 -8.38 -13.34
CA VAL A 267 -4.99 -8.86 -14.25
C VAL A 267 -4.78 -7.84 -15.36
N LEU A 268 -3.77 -7.00 -15.21
CA LEU A 268 -3.52 -5.85 -16.08
C LEU A 268 -3.32 -6.20 -17.56
N ARG A 269 -2.62 -7.32 -17.84
CA ARG A 269 -2.34 -7.76 -19.22
C ARG A 269 -3.37 -8.75 -19.75
N GLN A 270 -4.36 -9.13 -18.93
CA GLN A 270 -5.35 -10.18 -19.25
C GLN A 270 -4.70 -11.47 -19.78
N GLN A 271 -3.56 -11.85 -19.20
CA GLN A 271 -2.70 -12.92 -19.73
C GLN A 271 -2.26 -13.87 -18.61
N LYS A 272 -2.19 -15.18 -18.92
CA LYS A 272 -1.60 -16.19 -18.03
C LYS A 272 -0.10 -15.97 -17.90
N ASN A 273 0.45 -16.30 -16.74
CA ASN A 273 1.88 -16.31 -16.52
C ASN A 273 2.52 -17.45 -17.33
N THR A 274 3.63 -17.14 -18.00
CA THR A 274 4.56 -18.13 -18.53
C THR A 274 5.90 -18.00 -17.80
N ASP A 275 6.73 -19.04 -17.88
CA ASP A 275 8.08 -18.99 -17.32
C ASP A 275 8.90 -17.91 -17.98
N ARG A 276 9.83 -17.32 -17.21
CA ARG A 276 10.49 -16.07 -17.58
C ARG A 276 11.30 -16.19 -18.87
N GLU A 277 11.95 -17.33 -19.07
CA GLU A 277 12.74 -17.65 -20.28
C GLU A 277 11.89 -17.63 -21.54
N PHE A 278 10.67 -18.16 -21.48
CA PHE A 278 9.74 -18.18 -22.61
C PHE A 278 9.20 -16.79 -22.97
N ARG A 279 9.40 -15.76 -22.14
CA ARG A 279 8.96 -14.39 -22.45
C ARG A 279 9.81 -13.70 -23.52
N TYR A 280 10.96 -14.27 -23.86
CA TYR A 280 11.87 -13.74 -24.89
C TYR A 280 11.87 -14.56 -26.17
N GLU A 281 11.08 -15.64 -26.23
CA GLU A 281 10.90 -16.40 -27.45
C GLU A 281 10.15 -15.58 -28.51
N ALA A 282 10.49 -15.76 -29.78
CA ALA A 282 9.85 -15.06 -30.90
C ALA A 282 8.34 -15.34 -31.01
N THR A 283 7.89 -16.46 -30.46
CA THR A 283 6.47 -16.89 -30.42
C THR A 283 5.69 -16.21 -29.30
N TYR A 284 6.36 -15.63 -28.30
CA TYR A 284 5.69 -15.03 -27.16
C TYR A 284 5.15 -13.64 -27.50
N LYS A 285 3.81 -13.52 -27.44
CA LYS A 285 3.12 -12.25 -27.57
C LYS A 285 2.75 -11.72 -26.19
N LYS A 286 3.45 -10.68 -25.72
CA LYS A 286 3.11 -9.96 -24.48
C LYS A 286 1.95 -9.02 -24.73
N ASN A 287 0.85 -9.15 -23.99
CA ASN A 287 -0.22 -8.17 -24.04
C ASN A 287 0.23 -6.86 -23.35
N PRO A 288 -0.15 -5.68 -23.86
CA PRO A 288 0.04 -4.42 -23.14
C PRO A 288 -0.83 -4.39 -21.88
N ILE A 289 -0.57 -3.43 -20.99
CA ILE A 289 -1.46 -3.18 -19.85
C ILE A 289 -2.75 -2.53 -20.38
N ASN A 290 -3.90 -3.13 -20.06
CA ASN A 290 -5.17 -2.68 -20.59
C ASN A 290 -5.70 -1.46 -19.78
N PRO A 291 -5.89 -0.29 -20.42
CA PRO A 291 -6.38 0.91 -19.72
C PRO A 291 -7.78 0.75 -19.14
N THR A 292 -8.63 -0.09 -19.74
CA THR A 292 -10.00 -0.38 -19.24
C THR A 292 -9.95 -1.04 -17.87
N VAL A 293 -8.97 -1.93 -17.64
CA VAL A 293 -8.79 -2.60 -16.34
C VAL A 293 -8.37 -1.59 -15.27
N VAL A 294 -7.46 -0.66 -15.62
CA VAL A 294 -7.00 0.41 -14.72
C VAL A 294 -8.12 1.42 -14.44
N GLN A 295 -8.94 1.74 -15.45
CA GLN A 295 -10.11 2.60 -15.31
C GLN A 295 -11.13 1.98 -14.35
N HIS A 296 -11.40 0.67 -14.47
CA HIS A 296 -12.26 -0.03 -13.53
C HIS A 296 -11.70 -0.01 -12.10
N LEU A 297 -10.38 -0.24 -11.95
CA LEU A 297 -9.70 -0.10 -10.65
C LEU A 297 -9.89 1.30 -10.07
N PHE A 298 -9.64 2.34 -10.86
CA PHE A 298 -9.78 3.73 -10.42
C PHE A 298 -11.22 4.04 -9.99
N ASN A 299 -12.20 3.69 -10.82
CA ASN A 299 -13.61 3.94 -10.54
C ASN A 299 -14.08 3.19 -9.29
N LYS A 300 -13.67 1.92 -9.11
CA LYS A 300 -14.01 1.17 -7.90
C LYS A 300 -13.47 1.85 -6.63
N THR A 301 -12.21 2.29 -6.66
CA THR A 301 -11.60 3.04 -5.55
C THR A 301 -12.32 4.37 -5.30
N ARG A 302 -12.57 5.17 -6.35
CA ARG A 302 -13.26 6.45 -6.23
C ARG A 302 -14.66 6.29 -5.66
N THR A 303 -15.47 5.40 -6.23
CA THR A 303 -16.83 5.11 -5.75
C THR A 303 -16.80 4.69 -4.28
N HIS A 304 -15.83 3.86 -3.88
CA HIS A 304 -15.69 3.46 -2.50
C HIS A 304 -15.32 4.62 -1.56
N LEU A 305 -14.47 5.56 -1.98
CA LEU A 305 -14.06 6.69 -1.15
C LEU A 305 -15.11 7.81 -1.05
N ILE A 306 -15.97 7.96 -2.06
CA ILE A 306 -17.03 9.00 -2.07
C ILE A 306 -18.36 8.54 -1.46
N ARG A 307 -18.60 7.23 -1.42
CA ARG A 307 -19.88 6.71 -0.89
C ARG A 307 -19.94 6.87 0.62
N ASP A 308 -21.16 7.04 1.11
CA ASP A 308 -21.43 6.93 2.54
C ASP A 308 -21.30 5.46 2.99
N TRP A 309 -20.39 5.18 3.93
CA TRP A 309 -20.25 3.85 4.54
C TRP A 309 -21.22 3.60 5.68
N THR A 310 -21.89 4.65 6.18
CA THR A 310 -22.72 4.59 7.38
C THR A 310 -24.11 4.03 7.14
N GLY A 311 -24.39 3.48 5.94
CA GLY A 311 -25.66 2.86 5.52
C GLY A 311 -26.30 2.07 6.67
N GLY A 312 -27.10 2.79 7.46
CA GLY A 312 -27.49 2.34 8.79
C GLY A 312 -28.67 1.40 8.68
N ILE A 313 -28.95 0.70 9.78
CA ILE A 313 -30.12 -0.17 9.90
C ILE A 313 -31.39 0.59 9.46
N GLU A 314 -31.54 1.86 9.86
CA GLU A 314 -32.70 2.69 9.49
C GLU A 314 -32.85 2.93 7.99
N GLN A 315 -31.76 3.31 7.30
CA GLN A 315 -31.81 3.49 5.84
C GLN A 315 -32.04 2.17 5.10
N GLY A 316 -31.56 1.06 5.67
CA GLY A 316 -31.79 -0.28 5.13
C GLY A 316 -33.21 -0.78 5.38
N ILE A 317 -33.85 -0.39 6.48
CA ILE A 317 -35.26 -0.69 6.78
C ILE A 317 -36.17 -0.05 5.73
N GLU A 318 -35.95 1.24 5.41
CA GLU A 318 -36.74 1.94 4.39
C GLU A 318 -36.57 1.33 2.98
N ARG A 319 -35.36 0.85 2.65
CA ARG A 319 -35.08 0.18 1.37
C ARG A 319 -35.58 -1.27 1.33
N GLY A 320 -35.65 -1.95 2.48
CA GLY A 320 -36.00 -3.37 2.59
C GLY A 320 -34.80 -4.34 2.58
N TRP A 321 -33.56 -3.83 2.59
CA TRP A 321 -32.33 -4.62 2.72
C TRP A 321 -31.24 -3.80 3.44
N LEU A 322 -30.47 -4.46 4.31
CA LEU A 322 -29.49 -3.78 5.19
C LEU A 322 -28.06 -3.74 4.62
N ILE A 323 -27.77 -4.56 3.62
CA ILE A 323 -26.46 -4.65 2.99
C ILE A 323 -26.62 -4.25 1.53
N ASP A 324 -25.88 -3.22 1.12
CA ASP A 324 -25.81 -2.75 -0.27
C ASP A 324 -24.67 -3.48 -1.01
N GLU A 325 -24.87 -3.88 -2.26
CA GLU A 325 -23.89 -4.67 -3.05
C GLU A 325 -22.76 -3.81 -3.67
#